data_AF-A0AAV9UEI4-F1
#
_entry.id   AF-A0AAV9UEI4-F1
#
_cell.length_a   1.000
_cell.length_b   1.000
_cell.length_c   1.000
_cell.angle_alpha   90.00
_cell.angle_beta   90.00
_cell.angle_gamma   90.00
#
_symmetry.space_group_name_H-M   'P 1'
#
loop_
_entity.id
_entity.type
_entity.pdbx_description
1 polymer ?
#
loop_
_entity_poly.entity_id
_entity_poly.type
_entity_poly.pdbx_seq_one_letter_code
_entity_poly.pdbx_strand_id
1 'polypeptide(L)' 'MPVSSRIYNTLFRRNYVFVGLVFGAAFGADIALDIYADKFWDWKNQGRQWKDIRHKYVTEE' A
#
# COMPACT_ATOMS: atom_id res chain seq x y z
N MET A 1 -18.14 27.48 -5.42
CA MET A 1 -17.76 26.68 -4.24
C MET A 1 -16.45 25.95 -4.53
N PRO A 2 -15.45 26.03 -3.64
CA PRO A 2 -14.19 25.30 -3.76
C PRO A 2 -14.41 23.77 -3.80
N VAL A 3 -13.51 23.05 -4.48
CA VAL A 3 -13.52 21.57 -4.54
C VAL A 3 -13.35 20.96 -3.14
N SER A 4 -12.49 21.55 -2.30
CA SER A 4 -12.32 21.16 -0.91
C SER A 4 -13.64 21.21 -0.12
N SER A 5 -14.45 22.25 -0.33
CA SER A 5 -15.76 22.37 0.31
C SER A 5 -16.74 21.30 -0.15
N ARG A 6 -16.67 20.87 -1.42
CA ARG A 6 -17.49 19.76 -1.92
C ARG A 6 -17.07 18.44 -1.27
N ILE A 7 -15.77 18.15 -1.27
CA ILE A 7 -15.19 16.95 -0.64
C ILE A 7 -15.53 16.88 0.85
N TYR A 8 -15.37 17.98 1.59
CA TYR A 8 -15.68 18.01 3.01
C TYR A 8 -17.16 17.69 3.27
N ASN A 9 -18.07 18.34 2.53
CA ASN A 9 -19.51 18.13 2.73
C ASN A 9 -19.98 16.72 2.35
N THR A 10 -19.33 16.06 1.40
CA THR A 10 -19.71 14.71 0.95
C THR A 10 -19.07 13.59 1.78
N LEU A 11 -17.80 13.73 2.13
CA LEU A 11 -16.98 12.65 2.70
C LEU A 11 -16.67 12.81 4.19
N PHE A 12 -16.52 14.04 4.67
CA PHE A 12 -15.96 14.29 6.01
C PHE A 12 -16.95 14.89 7.02
N ARG A 13 -18.05 15.51 6.55
CA ARG A 13 -19.02 16.20 7.43
C ARG A 13 -19.90 15.26 8.27
N ARG A 14 -20.19 14.04 7.80
CA ARG A 14 -21.02 13.06 8.52
C ARG A 14 -20.12 12.05 9.23
N ASN A 15 -20.17 12.02 10.57
CA ASN A 15 -19.28 11.18 11.39
C ASN A 15 -19.24 9.70 10.97
N TYR A 16 -20.40 9.08 10.70
CA TYR A 16 -20.45 7.68 10.29
C TYR A 16 -19.84 7.43 8.90
N VAL A 17 -19.99 8.39 7.97
CA VAL A 17 -19.34 8.34 6.64
C VAL A 17 -17.84 8.51 6.79
N PHE A 18 -17.43 9.46 7.62
CA PHE A 18 -16.03 9.74 7.92
C PHE A 18 -15.30 8.51 8.47
N VAL A 19 -15.85 7.85 9.49
CA VAL A 19 -15.23 6.64 10.08
C VAL A 19 -15.10 5.52 9.05
N GLY A 20 -16.17 5.25 8.29
CA GLY A 20 -16.12 4.23 7.23
C GLY A 20 -15.09 4.55 6.14
N LEU A 21 -14.98 5.82 5.76
CA LEU A 21 -13.98 6.28 4.78
C LEU A 21 -12.56 6.11 5.31
N VAL A 22 -12.29 6.50 6.57
CA VAL A 22 -10.95 6.38 7.16
C VAL A 22 -10.53 4.91 7.24
N PHE A 23 -11.42 4.00 7.68
CA PHE A 23 -11.10 2.58 7.72
C PHE A 23 -10.91 1.96 6.34
N GLY A 24 -11.78 2.28 5.39
CA GLY A 24 -11.65 1.81 4.01
C GLY A 24 -10.36 2.32 3.35
N ALA A 25 -10.02 3.60 3.56
CA ALA A 25 -8.80 4.19 3.04
C ALA A 25 -7.55 3.61 3.71
N ALA A 26 -7.58 3.36 5.02
CA ALA A 26 -6.47 2.74 5.73
C ALA A 26 -6.17 1.34 5.17
N PHE A 27 -7.19 0.50 4.99
CA PHE A 27 -7.01 -0.84 4.43
C PHE A 27 -6.50 -0.82 2.98
N GLY A 28 -7.07 0.07 2.14
CA GLY A 28 -6.61 0.22 0.77
C GLY A 28 -5.17 0.76 0.67
N ALA A 29 -4.82 1.71 1.54
CA ALA A 29 -3.48 2.28 1.60
C ALA A 29 -2.45 1.27 2.11
N ASP A 30 -2.79 0.47 3.11
CA ASP A 30 -1.93 -0.58 3.67
C ASP A 30 -1.48 -1.56 2.57
N ILE A 31 -2.44 -2.16 1.86
CA ILE A 31 -2.16 -3.07 0.73
C ILE A 31 -1.31 -2.40 -0.35
N ALA A 32 -1.68 -1.17 -0.74
CA ALA A 32 -0.96 -0.47 -1.79
C ALA A 32 0.48 -0.18 -1.36
N LEU A 33 0.67 0.38 -0.17
CA LEU A 33 1.98 0.76 0.35
C LEU A 33 2.88 -0.45 0.52
N ASP A 34 2.39 -1.58 1.03
CA ASP A 34 3.16 -2.81 1.15
C ASP A 34 3.68 -3.27 -0.22
N ILE A 35 2.79 -3.37 -1.21
CA ILE A 35 3.17 -3.80 -2.57
C ILE A 35 4.21 -2.86 -3.19
N TYR A 36 4.02 -1.55 -3.04
CA TYR A 36 4.94 -0.57 -3.61
C TYR A 36 6.29 -0.55 -2.88
N ALA A 37 6.26 -0.63 -1.55
CA ALA A 37 7.46 -0.67 -0.73
C ALA A 37 8.29 -1.92 -1.03
N ASP A 38 7.67 -3.10 -1.10
CA ASP A 38 8.33 -4.34 -1.47
C ASP A 38 8.94 -4.27 -2.87
N LYS A 39 8.19 -3.78 -3.86
CA LYS A 39 8.72 -3.62 -5.22
C LYS A 39 9.89 -2.65 -5.28
N PHE A 40 9.81 -1.54 -4.56
CA PHE A 40 10.88 -0.56 -4.49
C PHE A 40 12.13 -1.16 -3.84
N TRP A 41 11.94 -1.87 -2.72
CA TRP A 41 13.01 -2.58 -2.03
C TRP A 41 13.66 -3.62 -2.93
N ASP A 42 12.84 -4.38 -3.66
CA ASP A 42 13.29 -5.42 -4.58
C ASP A 42 14.14 -4.87 -5.69
N TRP A 43 13.64 -3.83 -6.34
CA TRP A 43 14.35 -3.13 -7.40
C TRP A 43 15.67 -2.55 -6.89
N LYS A 44 15.69 -2.00 -5.68
CA LYS A 44 16.90 -1.41 -5.11
C LYS A 44 17.96 -2.44 -4.70
N ASN A 45 17.53 -3.65 -4.33
CA ASN A 45 18.40 -4.70 -3.80
C ASN A 45 18.55 -5.92 -4.73
N GLN A 46 18.25 -5.76 -6.02
CA GLN A 46 18.35 -6.84 -7.01
C GLN A 46 19.71 -7.55 -6.97
N GLY A 47 19.67 -8.88 -7.00
CA GLY A 47 20.85 -9.75 -7.01
C GLY A 47 21.47 -9.96 -5.62
N ARG A 48 20.96 -9.30 -4.58
CA ARG A 48 21.42 -9.47 -3.18
C ARG A 48 20.41 -10.20 -2.32
N GLN A 49 19.15 -10.27 -2.74
CA GLN A 49 18.10 -10.87 -1.93
C GLN A 49 18.15 -12.38 -2.01
N TRP A 50 17.70 -13.05 -0.95
CA TRP A 50 17.63 -14.51 -0.92
C TRP A 50 16.82 -15.05 -2.09
N LYS A 51 15.66 -14.46 -2.40
CA LYS A 51 14.86 -14.85 -3.57
C LYS A 51 15.60 -14.75 -4.91
N ASP A 52 16.60 -13.88 -5.02
CA ASP A 52 17.41 -13.74 -6.23
C ASP A 52 18.52 -14.79 -6.30
N ILE A 53 19.09 -15.20 -5.16
CA ILE A 53 20.29 -16.08 -5.12
C ILE A 53 20.01 -17.51 -4.65
N ARG A 54 18.80 -17.81 -4.16
CA ARG A 54 18.43 -19.11 -3.56
C ARG A 54 18.76 -20.30 -4.46
N HIS A 55 18.54 -20.15 -5.77
CA HIS A 55 18.80 -21.19 -6.77
C HIS A 55 20.26 -21.67 -6.81
N LYS A 56 21.21 -20.90 -6.26
CA LYS A 56 22.62 -21.28 -6.20
C LYS A 56 22.95 -22.25 -5.07
N TYR A 57 22.05 -22.38 -4.10
CA TYR A 57 22.36 -23.03 -2.81
C TYR A 57 21.39 -24.14 -2.43
N VAL A 58 20.20 -24.17 -3.05
CA VAL A 58 19.21 -25.22 -2.80
C VAL A 58 19.21 -26.17 -3.99
N THR A 59 19.67 -27.39 -3.79
CA THR A 59 19.42 -28.51 -4.70
C THR A 59 17.97 -28.93 -4.58
N GLU A 60 17.31 -29.10 -5.72
CA GLU A 60 16.00 -29.77 -5.79
C GLU A 60 16.20 -31.22 -5.29
N GLU A 61 15.33 -31.67 -4.38
CA GLU A 61 15.30 -33.08 -3.93
C GLU A 61 14.80 -34.01 -5.04
#